data_AF-A0A8H7SQ15-F1
#
_entry.id   AF-A0A8H7SQ15-F1
#
_cell.length_a   1.000
_cell.length_b   1.000
_cell.length_c   1.000
_cell.angle_alpha   90.00
_cell.angle_beta   90.00
_cell.angle_gamma   90.00
#
_symmetry.space_group_name_H-M   'P 1'
#
loop_
_entity.id
_entity.type
_entity.pdbx_description
1 polymer ?
#
loop_
_entity_poly.entity_id
_entity_poly.type
_entity_poly.pdbx_seq_one_letter_code
_entity_poly.pdbx_strand_id
1 'polypeptide(L)' 'MEAIEGLRVALGPATILQYTLQGLFHPARKIREVYWKIYNTLYIGSQDALVPFYPRLEDDERNHYQRTELDYVL' A
#
# COMPACT_ATOMS: atom_id res chain seq x y z
N MET A 1 2.02 3.31 17.61
CA MET A 1 1.99 2.41 16.43
C MET A 1 0.92 1.35 16.61
N GLU A 2 0.79 0.78 17.82
CA GLU A 2 -0.21 -0.23 18.20
C GLU A 2 -1.66 0.16 17.85
N ALA A 3 -2.06 1.43 18.04
CA ALA A 3 -3.40 1.87 17.65
C ALA A 3 -3.68 1.71 16.14
N ILE A 4 -2.69 1.97 15.28
CA ILE A 4 -2.83 1.79 13.82
C ILE A 4 -2.97 0.31 13.49
N GLU A 5 -2.29 -0.56 14.23
CA GLU A 5 -2.40 -2.01 14.07
C GLU A 5 -3.76 -2.55 14.53
N GLY A 6 -4.30 -2.04 15.64
CA GLY A 6 -5.68 -2.32 16.04
C GLY A 6 -6.69 -1.90 14.98
N LEU A 7 -6.52 -0.69 14.43
CA LEU A 7 -7.37 -0.18 13.34
C LEU A 7 -7.22 -1.00 12.06
N ARG A 8 -6.03 -1.49 11.73
CA ARG A 8 -5.81 -2.39 10.58
C ARG A 8 -6.71 -3.62 10.67
N VAL A 9 -6.78 -4.24 11.85
CA VAL A 9 -7.60 -5.46 12.05
C VAL A 9 -9.08 -5.12 12.07
N ALA A 10 -9.48 -4.01 12.71
CA ALA A 10 -10.88 -3.65 12.86
C ALA A 10 -11.53 -3.09 11.57
N LEU A 11 -10.81 -2.25 10.82
CA LEU A 11 -11.29 -1.60 9.60
C LEU A 11 -10.88 -2.32 8.32
N GLY A 12 -9.84 -3.15 8.41
CA GLY A 12 -9.19 -3.79 7.28
C GLY A 12 -7.92 -3.07 6.81
N PRO A 13 -6.98 -3.80 6.20
CA PRO A 13 -5.69 -3.27 5.78
C PRO A 13 -5.80 -2.27 4.60
N ALA A 14 -6.87 -2.37 3.80
CA ALA A 14 -7.14 -1.48 2.67
C ALA A 14 -7.23 0.00 3.08
N THR A 15 -8.00 0.28 4.14
CA THR A 15 -8.18 1.64 4.65
C THR A 15 -6.84 2.23 5.09
N ILE A 16 -6.06 1.46 5.87
CA ILE A 16 -4.75 1.91 6.34
C ILE A 16 -3.78 2.13 5.17
N LEU A 17 -3.81 1.26 4.15
CA LEU A 17 -3.02 1.43 2.93
C LEU A 17 -3.33 2.76 2.25
N GLN A 18 -4.61 3.09 2.04
CA GLN A 18 -5.02 4.33 1.38
C GLN A 18 -4.47 5.59 2.07
N TYR A 19 -4.51 5.65 3.41
CA TYR A 19 -3.90 6.75 4.15
C TYR A 19 -2.36 6.75 4.11
N THR A 20 -1.74 5.58 3.93
CA THR A 20 -0.29 5.43 3.93
C THR A 20 0.34 5.81 2.58
N LEU A 21 -0.36 5.58 1.46
CA LEU A 21 0.18 5.80 0.10
C LEU A 21 0.71 7.23 -0.12
N GLN A 22 0.03 8.25 0.40
CA GLN A 22 0.39 9.67 0.21
C GLN A 22 1.79 10.03 0.72
N GLY A 23 2.30 9.32 1.72
CA GLY A 23 3.57 9.64 2.37
C GLY A 23 4.74 8.74 1.97
N LEU A 24 4.50 7.64 1.24
CA LEU A 24 5.54 6.67 0.86
C LEU A 24 6.61 7.29 -0.05
N PHE A 25 6.18 8.05 -1.05
CA PHE A 25 7.08 8.69 -2.03
C PHE A 25 7.19 10.21 -1.85
N HIS A 26 6.76 10.73 -0.70
CA HIS A 26 6.84 12.16 -0.40
C HIS A 26 8.29 12.68 -0.49
N PRO A 27 8.58 13.89 -1.03
CA PRO A 27 9.96 14.37 -1.26
C PRO A 27 10.79 14.55 0.02
N ALA A 28 10.16 14.91 1.14
CA ALA A 28 10.84 15.05 2.43
C ALA A 28 11.18 13.68 3.08
N ARG A 29 12.47 13.46 3.37
CA ARG A 29 12.99 12.23 3.99
C ARG A 29 12.28 11.87 5.30
N LYS A 30 12.09 12.84 6.20
CA LYS A 30 11.46 12.63 7.52
C LYS A 30 10.03 12.10 7.41
N ILE A 31 9.30 12.46 6.36
CA ILE A 31 7.95 11.96 6.12
C ILE A 31 8.02 10.51 5.65
N ARG A 32 8.86 10.22 4.65
CA ARG A 32 9.06 8.85 4.16
C ARG A 32 9.45 7.89 5.28
N GLU A 33 10.38 8.26 6.15
CA GLU A 33 10.82 7.41 7.27
C GLU A 33 9.66 6.92 8.15
N VAL A 34 8.70 7.80 8.45
CA VAL A 34 7.52 7.44 9.26
C VAL A 34 6.53 6.59 8.47
N TYR A 35 6.24 6.98 7.23
CA TYR A 35 5.24 6.29 6.40
C TYR A 35 5.70 4.89 5.95
N TRP A 36 6.98 4.73 5.61
CA TRP A 36 7.55 3.41 5.33
C TRP A 36 7.49 2.51 6.56
N LYS A 37 7.68 3.05 7.77
CA LYS A 37 7.51 2.26 8.99
C LYS A 37 6.07 1.77 9.17
N ILE A 38 5.06 2.61 8.88
CA ILE A 38 3.65 2.21 8.90
C ILE A 38 3.36 1.14 7.85
N TYR A 39 3.85 1.33 6.62
CA TYR A 39 3.70 0.37 5.53
C TYR A 39 4.32 -0.99 5.86
N ASN A 40 5.50 -1.02 6.47
CA ASN A 40 6.15 -2.26 6.86
C ASN A 40 5.31 -3.06 7.88
N THR A 41 4.74 -2.39 8.88
CA THR A 41 3.83 -3.05 9.83
C THR A 41 2.56 -3.57 9.16
N LEU A 42 2.01 -2.80 8.21
CA LEU A 42 0.84 -3.21 7.43
C LEU A 42 1.14 -4.45 6.58
N TYR A 43 2.27 -4.45 5.88
CA TYR A 43 2.71 -5.52 5.00
C TYR A 43 2.94 -6.82 5.77
N ILE A 44 3.66 -6.77 6.90
CA ILE A 44 3.92 -7.97 7.72
C ILE A 44 2.60 -8.57 8.25
N GLY A 45 1.64 -7.73 8.65
CA GLY A 45 0.44 -8.23 9.33
C GLY A 45 -0.69 -8.71 8.42
N SER A 46 -0.71 -8.32 7.14
CA SER A 46 -1.82 -8.65 6.24
C SER A 46 -1.42 -8.64 4.76
N GLN A 47 -0.25 -9.17 4.42
CA GLN A 47 0.35 -9.12 3.08
C GLN A 47 -0.62 -9.52 1.95
N ASP A 48 -1.21 -10.72 2.07
CA ASP A 48 -2.07 -11.28 1.02
C ASP A 48 -3.32 -10.42 0.77
N ALA A 49 -3.89 -9.89 1.85
CA ALA A 49 -5.03 -9.00 1.80
C ALA A 49 -4.73 -7.64 1.14
N LEU A 50 -3.46 -7.27 0.89
CA LEU A 50 -3.12 -6.01 0.21
C LEU A 50 -3.18 -6.10 -1.32
N VAL A 51 -3.05 -7.32 -1.89
CA VAL A 51 -3.01 -7.55 -3.35
C VAL A 51 -4.14 -6.82 -4.11
N PRO A 52 -5.43 -6.92 -3.70
CA PRO A 52 -6.51 -6.25 -4.42
C PRO A 52 -6.55 -4.72 -4.24
N PHE A 53 -5.79 -4.16 -3.28
CA PHE A 53 -5.88 -2.74 -2.92
C PHE A 53 -4.67 -1.90 -3.35
N TYR A 54 -3.61 -2.51 -3.89
CA TYR A 54 -2.53 -1.73 -4.50
C TYR A 54 -3.07 -0.88 -5.66
N PRO A 55 -2.66 0.40 -5.76
CA PRO A 55 -3.10 1.25 -6.85
C PRO A 55 -2.60 0.70 -8.19
N ARG A 56 -3.36 0.97 -9.26
CA ARG A 56 -2.89 0.73 -10.62
C ARG A 56 -1.82 1.77 -10.94
N LEU A 57 -0.67 1.30 -11.42
CA LEU A 57 0.41 2.14 -11.93
C LEU A 57 0.46 1.94 -13.44
N GLU A 58 0.54 3.04 -14.17
CA GLU A 58 0.70 3.02 -15.61
C GLU A 58 2.13 2.62 -15.97
N ASP A 59 2.27 1.89 -17.07
CA ASP A 59 3.58 1.54 -17.62
C ASP A 59 4.35 2.81 -18.04
N ASP A 60 5.68 2.74 -17.99
CA ASP A 60 6.56 3.78 -18.52
C ASP A 60 7.36 3.26 -19.73
N GLU A 61 8.21 4.09 -20.34
CA GLU A 61 9.01 3.71 -21.51
C GLU A 61 9.94 2.51 -21.26
N ARG A 62 10.25 2.20 -19.99
CA ARG A 62 11.27 1.23 -19.60
C ARG A 62 10.70 0.02 -18.89
N ASN A 63 9.54 0.13 -18.27
CA ASN A 63 9.01 -0.85 -17.32
C ASN A 63 7.51 -1.08 -17.51
N HIS A 64 7.13 -2.35 -17.33
CA HIS A 64 5.73 -2.78 -17.23
C HIS A 64 5.32 -2.91 -15.77
N TYR A 65 4.39 -2.09 -15.32
CA TYR A 65 3.91 -2.02 -13.93
C TYR A 65 2.47 -2.51 -13.77
N GLN A 66 1.68 -2.56 -14.85
CA GLN A 66 0.31 -3.03 -14.79
C GLN A 66 0.20 -4.53 -14.47
N ARG A 67 -0.85 -4.90 -13.73
CA ARG A 67 -1.19 -6.29 -13.38
C ARG A 67 -2.35 -6.76 -14.24
N THR A 68 -2.05 -7.08 -15.50
CA THR A 68 -3.05 -7.34 -16.55
C THR A 68 -3.97 -8.52 -16.25
N GLU A 69 -3.52 -9.48 -15.46
CA GLU A 69 -4.30 -10.66 -15.04
C GLU A 69 -5.51 -10.30 -14.19
N LEU A 70 -5.49 -9.13 -13.54
CA LEU A 70 -6.61 -8.62 -12.74
C LEU A 70 -7.69 -7.94 -13.59
N ASP A 71 -7.46 -7.74 -14.89
CA ASP A 71 -8.42 -7.09 -15.81
C ASP A 71 -9.26 -8.08 -16.61
N TYR A 72 -8.99 -9.39 -16.49
CA TYR A 72 -9.75 -10.39 -17.23
C TYR A 72 -11.22 -10.38 -16.82
N VAL A 73 -12.09 -10.22 -17.81
CA VAL A 73 -13.55 -10.37 -17.69
C VAL A 73 -13.96 -11.49 -18.63
N LEU A 74 -14.59 -12.53 -18.09
CA LEU A 74 -15.08 -13.70 -18.83
C LEU A 74 -16.52 -13.50 -19.30
#